data_AF-A0A2D1CLR7-F1
#
_entry.id   AF-A0A2D1CLR7-F1
#
_cell.length_a   1.000
_cell.length_b   1.000
_cell.length_c   1.000
_cell.angle_alpha   90.00
_cell.angle_beta   90.00
_cell.angle_gamma   90.00
#
_symmetry.space_group_name_H-M   'P 1'
#
loop_
_entity.id
_entity.type
_entity.pdbx_description
1 polymer ?
#
loop_
_entity_poly.entity_id
_entity_poly.type
_entity_poly.pdbx_seq_one_letter_code
_entity_poly.pdbx_strand_id
1 'polypeptide(L)'
;ICAAFLRAHRIARQQLHDFIGDSDIASAVINESVAEGEEARKFLEDVNVTYPQVLRVVKTRQATYIVLNHLSEYVQNLEKAGILEEKEMIHLHDAVQTDLKKLLRNPPLVKLPKRRNIHPMLGALPSSVRELLASSTKEVMKLRGLTLHKEGTKSNGIWLISNGVVKWESKMIRTKHPFYPTFTYGSTLGLYEVLTGRPYICDVITDSVVFCFFLEADKIMSCLK
;
A
#
# COMPACT_ATOMS: atom_id res chain seq x y z
N ILE A 1 8.40 13.71 -1.10
CA ILE A 1 8.02 14.84 -1.99
C ILE A 1 6.97 15.70 -1.28
N CYS A 2 5.72 15.25 -1.08
CA CYS A 2 4.73 16.04 -0.33
C CYS A 2 5.12 16.34 1.13
N ALA A 3 5.80 15.43 1.84
CA ALA A 3 6.31 15.75 3.18
C ALA A 3 7.37 16.87 3.18
N ALA A 4 8.19 16.96 2.13
CA ALA A 4 9.16 18.04 1.96
C ALA A 4 8.47 19.36 1.58
N PHE A 5 7.45 19.30 0.73
CA PHE A 5 6.56 20.42 0.42
C PHE A 5 5.89 20.97 1.69
N LEU A 6 5.23 20.12 2.48
CA LEU A 6 4.62 20.52 3.75
C LEU A 6 5.64 21.11 4.75
N ARG A 7 6.85 20.54 4.79
CA ARG A 7 7.95 21.05 5.62
C ARG A 7 8.42 22.43 5.15
N ALA A 8 8.56 22.63 3.83
CA ALA A 8 8.94 23.92 3.25
C ALA A 8 7.88 24.99 3.55
N HIS A 9 6.59 24.70 3.35
CA HIS A 9 5.49 25.62 3.70
C HIS A 9 5.49 25.96 5.20
N ARG A 10 5.79 24.99 6.07
CA ARG A 10 5.92 25.27 7.52
C ARG A 10 7.08 26.21 7.82
N ILE A 11 8.26 25.97 7.24
CA ILE A 11 9.44 26.81 7.45
C ILE A 11 9.21 28.21 6.89
N ALA A 12 8.68 28.31 5.67
CA ALA A 12 8.40 29.59 5.02
C ALA A 12 7.42 30.45 5.81
N ARG A 13 6.33 29.86 6.33
CA ARG A 13 5.37 30.57 7.20
C ARG A 13 6.04 31.11 8.46
N GLN A 14 6.87 30.30 9.12
CA GLN A 14 7.59 30.73 10.32
C GLN A 14 8.51 31.91 10.01
N GLN A 15 9.32 31.80 8.95
CA GLN A 15 10.25 32.87 8.56
C GLN A 15 9.51 34.15 8.16
N LEU A 16 8.38 34.03 7.47
CA LEU A 16 7.58 35.17 7.06
C LEU A 16 6.94 35.87 8.27
N HIS A 17 6.43 35.09 9.23
CA HIS A 17 5.92 35.62 10.49
C HIS A 17 7.03 36.28 11.30
N ASP A 18 8.21 35.68 11.40
CA ASP A 18 9.35 36.23 12.14
C ASP A 18 9.89 37.54 11.51
N PHE A 19 9.73 37.72 10.20
CA PHE A 19 10.22 38.91 9.47
C PHE A 19 9.20 40.05 9.41
N ILE A 20 7.91 39.73 9.16
CA ILE A 20 6.86 40.74 8.91
C ILE A 20 6.00 40.99 10.16
N GLY A 21 5.95 40.05 11.11
CA GLY A 21 5.07 40.11 12.28
C GLY A 21 3.58 39.99 11.92
N ASP A 22 2.73 40.46 12.82
CA ASP A 22 1.28 40.44 12.65
C ASP A 22 0.81 41.55 11.69
N SER A 23 0.88 41.25 10.40
CA SER A 23 0.36 42.08 9.31
C SER A 23 -0.79 41.36 8.59
N ASP A 24 -1.75 42.13 8.06
CA ASP A 24 -2.81 41.60 7.20
C ASP A 24 -2.26 40.85 5.98
N ILE A 25 -1.15 41.34 5.42
CA ILE A 25 -0.47 40.71 4.28
C ILE A 25 0.16 39.37 4.71
N ALA A 26 0.81 39.34 5.87
CA ALA A 26 1.40 38.12 6.41
C ALA A 26 0.32 37.07 6.70
N SER A 27 -0.80 37.50 7.28
CA SER A 27 -1.94 36.64 7.58
C SER A 27 -2.56 36.05 6.31
N ALA A 28 -2.73 36.85 5.26
CA ALA A 28 -3.26 36.39 3.97
C ALA A 28 -2.37 35.28 3.35
N VAL A 29 -1.06 35.52 3.27
CA VAL A 29 -0.08 34.57 2.71
C VAL A 29 0.03 33.29 3.57
N ILE A 30 -0.02 33.43 4.90
CA ILE A 30 -0.01 32.28 5.81
C ILE A 30 -1.27 31.43 5.62
N ASN A 31 -2.45 32.05 5.49
CA ASN A 31 -3.72 31.34 5.29
C ASN A 31 -3.75 30.60 3.94
N GLU A 32 -3.26 31.22 2.87
CA GLU A 32 -3.11 30.57 1.57
C GLU A 32 -2.17 29.35 1.66
N SER A 33 -1.00 29.52 2.30
CA SER A 33 -0.04 28.45 2.54
C SER A 33 -0.60 27.31 3.41
N VAL A 34 -1.50 27.62 4.36
CA VAL A 34 -2.24 26.59 5.13
C VAL A 34 -3.17 25.81 4.21
N ALA A 35 -3.98 26.49 3.39
CA ALA A 35 -4.95 25.86 2.49
C ALA A 35 -4.27 24.92 1.50
N GLU A 36 -3.19 25.36 0.85
CA GLU A 36 -2.37 24.52 -0.05
C GLU A 36 -1.78 23.30 0.70
N GLY A 37 -1.36 23.51 1.96
CA GLY A 37 -0.87 22.44 2.82
C GLY A 37 -1.95 21.40 3.17
N GLU A 38 -3.20 21.81 3.31
CA GLU A 38 -4.32 20.88 3.52
C GLU A 38 -4.65 20.09 2.24
N GLU A 39 -4.63 20.75 1.08
CA GLU A 39 -4.84 20.09 -0.21
C GLU A 39 -3.76 19.03 -0.47
N ALA A 40 -2.49 19.38 -0.25
CA ALA A 40 -1.38 18.43 -0.38
C ALA A 40 -1.50 17.23 0.58
N ARG A 41 -2.08 17.42 1.77
CA ARG A 41 -2.33 16.35 2.75
C ARG A 41 -3.46 15.44 2.28
N LYS A 42 -4.58 16.00 1.83
CA LYS A 42 -5.70 15.24 1.24
C LYS A 42 -5.24 14.42 0.05
N PHE A 43 -4.46 15.01 -0.85
CA PHE A 43 -3.88 14.29 -1.98
C PHE A 43 -3.04 13.07 -1.54
N LEU A 44 -2.22 13.21 -0.49
CA LEU A 44 -1.45 12.09 0.04
C LEU A 44 -2.32 10.97 0.64
N GLU A 45 -3.37 11.34 1.36
CA GLU A 45 -4.35 10.41 1.91
C GLU A 45 -5.06 9.66 0.78
N ASP A 46 -5.51 10.41 -0.24
CA ASP A 46 -6.16 9.85 -1.41
C ASP A 46 -5.24 8.92 -2.20
N VAL A 47 -3.96 9.26 -2.37
CA VAL A 47 -2.98 8.37 -3.02
C VAL A 47 -2.73 7.12 -2.17
N ASN A 48 -2.66 7.25 -0.84
CA ASN A 48 -2.47 6.12 0.06
C ASN A 48 -3.63 5.13 -0.03
N VAL A 49 -4.85 5.65 -0.13
CA VAL A 49 -6.08 4.85 -0.23
C VAL A 49 -6.32 4.35 -1.67
N THR A 50 -6.07 5.15 -2.68
CA THR A 50 -6.42 4.81 -4.07
C THR A 50 -5.34 3.94 -4.72
N TYR A 51 -4.07 4.21 -4.41
CA TYR A 51 -2.93 3.53 -5.05
C TYR A 51 -1.86 3.11 -4.02
N PRO A 52 -2.21 2.28 -3.02
CA PRO A 52 -1.25 1.83 -2.00
C PRO A 52 -0.01 1.17 -2.60
N GLN A 53 -0.15 0.51 -3.77
CA GLN A 53 0.95 -0.10 -4.52
C GLN A 53 1.95 0.93 -5.06
N VAL A 54 1.48 2.07 -5.58
CA VAL A 54 2.35 3.15 -6.06
C VAL A 54 3.09 3.73 -4.85
N LEU A 55 2.37 3.97 -3.76
CA LEU A 55 2.98 4.49 -2.54
C LEU A 55 4.04 3.54 -1.97
N ARG A 56 3.80 2.22 -1.95
CA ARG A 56 4.79 1.21 -1.52
C ARG A 56 6.06 1.31 -2.35
N VAL A 57 5.93 1.44 -3.66
CA VAL A 57 7.07 1.53 -4.59
C VAL A 57 7.86 2.83 -4.36
N VAL A 58 7.18 3.96 -4.20
CA VAL A 58 7.80 5.25 -3.89
C VAL A 58 8.54 5.20 -2.54
N LYS A 59 7.90 4.66 -1.50
CA LYS A 59 8.51 4.48 -0.17
C LYS A 59 9.75 3.58 -0.23
N THR A 60 9.67 2.46 -0.96
CA THR A 60 10.81 1.56 -1.16
C THR A 60 11.96 2.28 -1.84
N ARG A 61 11.70 3.01 -2.93
CA ARG A 61 12.70 3.83 -3.62
C ARG A 61 13.36 4.85 -2.70
N GLN A 62 12.57 5.55 -1.89
CA GLN A 62 13.09 6.53 -0.93
C GLN A 62 13.97 5.87 0.13
N ALA A 63 13.54 4.74 0.69
CA ALA A 63 14.34 3.98 1.64
C ALA A 63 15.67 3.51 1.02
N THR A 64 15.63 2.94 -0.19
CA THR A 64 16.85 2.53 -0.91
C THR A 64 17.78 3.71 -1.17
N TYR A 65 17.24 4.87 -1.58
CA TYR A 65 18.02 6.08 -1.80
C TYR A 65 18.73 6.56 -0.52
N ILE A 66 18.01 6.59 0.60
CA ILE A 66 18.58 6.98 1.91
C ILE A 66 19.71 6.03 2.30
N VAL A 67 19.48 4.71 2.17
CA VAL A 67 20.49 3.69 2.49
C VAL A 67 21.73 3.84 1.61
N LEU A 68 21.58 4.04 0.30
CA LEU A 68 22.71 4.23 -0.62
C LEU A 68 23.50 5.50 -0.31
N ASN A 69 22.84 6.60 0.02
CA ASN A 69 23.52 7.83 0.42
C ASN A 69 24.28 7.63 1.74
N HIS A 70 23.67 6.97 2.72
CA HIS A 70 24.33 6.66 3.98
C HIS A 70 25.54 5.74 3.77
N LEU A 71 25.44 4.74 2.87
CA LEU A 71 26.58 3.90 2.49
C LEU A 71 27.70 4.72 1.83
N SER A 72 27.35 5.66 0.95
CA SER A 72 28.34 6.55 0.31
C SER A 72 29.07 7.39 1.35
N GLU A 73 28.36 7.97 2.33
CA GLU A 73 28.95 8.74 3.42
C GLU A 73 29.80 7.85 4.34
N TYR A 74 29.33 6.64 4.62
CA TYR A 74 30.05 5.67 5.44
C TYR A 74 31.38 5.27 4.82
N VAL A 75 31.42 4.98 3.51
CA VAL A 75 32.67 4.68 2.79
C VAL A 75 33.66 5.84 2.89
N GLN A 76 33.20 7.09 2.72
CA GLN A 76 34.05 8.27 2.88
C GLN A 76 34.58 8.43 4.31
N ASN A 77 33.77 8.08 5.31
CA ASN A 77 34.19 8.17 6.71
C ASN A 77 35.23 7.09 7.06
N LEU A 78 35.12 5.88 6.49
CA LEU A 78 36.11 4.82 6.68
C LEU A 78 37.47 5.17 6.06
N GLU A 79 37.47 5.81 4.89
CA GLU A 79 38.67 6.35 4.26
C GLU A 79 39.32 7.41 5.17
N LYS A 80 38.54 8.41 5.62
CA LYS A 80 39.04 9.46 6.52
C LYS A 80 39.58 8.92 7.84
N ALA A 81 39.04 7.81 8.33
CA ALA A 81 39.51 7.13 9.53
C ALA A 81 40.77 6.26 9.29
N GLY A 82 41.23 6.13 8.04
CA GLY A 82 42.37 5.29 7.67
C GLY A 82 42.10 3.79 7.79
N ILE A 83 40.83 3.38 7.88
CA ILE A 83 40.42 1.96 7.99
C ILE A 83 40.45 1.29 6.61
N LEU A 84 40.29 2.08 5.55
CA LEU A 84 40.06 1.59 4.19
C LEU A 84 41.17 2.10 3.26
N GLU A 85 41.78 1.20 2.49
CA GLU A 85 42.79 1.57 1.51
C GLU A 85 42.18 2.31 0.31
N GLU A 86 42.94 3.21 -0.31
CA GLU A 86 42.45 4.04 -1.43
C GLU A 86 41.90 3.21 -2.61
N LYS A 87 42.53 2.07 -2.90
CA LYS A 87 42.07 1.15 -3.95
C LYS A 87 40.71 0.53 -3.62
N GLU A 88 40.54 0.08 -2.38
CA GLU A 88 39.28 -0.51 -1.91
C GLU A 88 38.17 0.56 -1.82
N MET A 89 38.52 1.79 -1.46
CA MET A 89 37.62 2.94 -1.44
C MET A 89 37.02 3.20 -2.82
N ILE A 90 37.87 3.28 -3.86
CA ILE A 90 37.41 3.53 -5.24
C ILE A 90 36.43 2.45 -5.68
N HIS A 91 36.75 1.17 -5.42
CA HIS A 91 35.88 0.06 -5.78
C HIS A 91 34.52 0.10 -5.06
N LEU A 92 34.50 0.38 -3.76
CA LEU A 92 33.25 0.50 -3.00
C LEU A 92 32.45 1.73 -3.40
N HIS A 93 33.12 2.85 -3.63
CA HIS A 93 32.49 4.08 -4.10
C HIS A 93 31.82 3.87 -5.46
N ASP A 94 32.51 3.26 -6.42
CA ASP A 94 31.98 2.96 -7.74
C ASP A 94 30.79 2.00 -7.69
N ALA A 95 30.81 1.01 -6.80
CA ALA A 95 29.69 0.09 -6.60
C ALA A 95 28.44 0.84 -6.09
N VAL A 96 28.58 1.67 -5.05
CA VAL A 96 27.47 2.48 -4.50
C VAL A 96 26.94 3.47 -5.53
N GLN A 97 27.83 4.15 -6.26
CA GLN A 97 27.46 5.09 -7.33
C GLN A 97 26.72 4.39 -8.48
N THR A 98 27.15 3.18 -8.84
CA THR A 98 26.49 2.38 -9.87
C THR A 98 25.06 2.05 -9.47
N ASP A 99 24.84 1.62 -8.23
CA ASP A 99 23.50 1.28 -7.75
C ASP A 99 22.61 2.52 -7.57
N LEU A 100 23.17 3.66 -7.15
CA LEU A 100 22.47 4.93 -7.12
C LEU A 100 22.02 5.36 -8.53
N LYS A 101 22.92 5.27 -9.52
CA LYS A 101 22.60 5.55 -10.94
C LYS A 101 21.49 4.63 -11.46
N LYS A 102 21.53 3.34 -11.12
CA LYS A 102 20.47 2.38 -11.48
C LYS A 102 19.12 2.76 -10.86
N LEU A 103 19.10 3.12 -9.58
CA LEU A 103 17.88 3.52 -8.87
C LEU A 103 17.24 4.78 -9.46
N LEU A 104 18.07 5.74 -9.90
CA LEU A 104 17.59 6.98 -10.50
C LEU A 104 17.08 6.78 -11.94
N ARG A 105 17.78 5.98 -12.74
CA ARG A 105 17.45 5.72 -14.16
C ARG A 105 16.24 4.80 -14.34
N ASN A 106 16.08 3.80 -13.47
CA ASN A 106 15.02 2.81 -13.59
C ASN A 106 13.94 3.05 -12.53
N PRO A 107 12.88 3.83 -12.81
CA PRO A 107 11.77 3.96 -11.87
C PRO A 107 11.22 2.56 -11.59
N PRO A 108 11.14 2.14 -10.31
CA PRO A 108 10.68 0.80 -9.98
C PRO A 108 9.27 0.59 -10.51
N LEU A 109 9.11 -0.43 -11.35
CA LEU A 109 7.83 -0.76 -11.95
C LEU A 109 6.90 -1.33 -10.88
N VAL A 110 5.69 -0.78 -10.78
CA VAL A 110 4.62 -1.36 -9.97
C VAL A 110 4.21 -2.69 -10.61
N LYS A 111 4.87 -3.77 -10.22
CA LYS A 111 4.44 -5.11 -10.61
C LYS A 111 3.18 -5.44 -9.83
N LEU A 112 2.03 -5.42 -10.51
CA LEU A 112 0.82 -6.05 -9.97
C LEU A 112 1.15 -7.51 -9.64
N PRO A 113 0.66 -8.04 -8.50
CA PRO A 113 0.86 -9.44 -8.18
C PRO A 113 0.32 -10.30 -9.33
N LYS A 114 1.23 -11.00 -10.03
CA LYS A 114 0.87 -11.89 -11.14
C LYS A 114 0.02 -13.05 -10.59
N ARG A 115 -0.86 -13.62 -11.42
CA ARG A 115 -1.68 -14.81 -11.12
C ARG A 115 -0.95 -15.93 -10.37
N ARG A 116 0.36 -16.09 -10.63
CA ARG A 116 1.24 -17.14 -10.06
C ARG A 116 1.75 -16.87 -8.63
N ASN A 117 1.70 -15.62 -8.14
CA ASN A 117 1.86 -15.32 -6.71
C ASN A 117 0.51 -15.44 -6.03
N ILE A 118 0.03 -16.66 -6.13
CA ILE A 118 -1.21 -17.19 -5.67
C ILE A 118 -1.35 -16.86 -4.18
N HIS A 119 -2.42 -16.16 -3.82
CA HIS A 119 -2.82 -15.77 -2.47
C HIS A 119 -2.42 -16.82 -1.41
N PRO A 120 -1.95 -16.46 -0.19
CA PRO A 120 -1.43 -17.38 0.83
C PRO A 120 -2.26 -18.66 1.00
N MET A 121 -3.59 -18.54 1.02
CA MET A 121 -4.52 -19.67 1.04
C MET A 121 -4.27 -20.70 -0.08
N LEU A 122 -4.20 -20.25 -1.33
CA LEU A 122 -3.99 -21.14 -2.47
C LEU A 122 -2.51 -21.62 -2.55
N GLY A 123 -1.56 -20.86 -1.97
CA GLY A 123 -0.16 -21.26 -1.86
C GLY A 123 0.06 -22.44 -0.93
N ALA A 124 -0.82 -22.62 0.06
CA ALA A 124 -0.81 -23.75 1.00
C ALA A 124 -1.47 -25.02 0.44
N LEU A 125 -2.09 -24.97 -0.74
CA LEU A 125 -2.79 -26.11 -1.34
C LEU A 125 -1.86 -26.98 -2.19
N PRO A 126 -2.16 -28.30 -2.32
CA PRO A 126 -1.50 -29.19 -3.27
C PRO A 126 -1.54 -28.64 -4.70
N SER A 127 -0.53 -28.95 -5.52
CA SER A 127 -0.40 -28.41 -6.88
C SER A 127 -1.61 -28.67 -7.76
N SER A 128 -2.21 -29.86 -7.69
CA SER A 128 -3.41 -30.24 -8.46
C SER A 128 -4.62 -29.34 -8.15
N VAL A 129 -4.92 -29.15 -6.86
CA VAL A 129 -6.03 -28.30 -6.40
C VAL A 129 -5.73 -26.82 -6.69
N ARG A 130 -4.48 -26.40 -6.46
CA ARG A 130 -4.04 -25.03 -6.70
C ARG A 130 -4.18 -24.63 -8.16
N GLU A 131 -3.78 -25.48 -9.10
CA GLU A 131 -3.90 -25.21 -10.53
C GLU A 131 -5.36 -25.16 -10.99
N LEU A 132 -6.18 -26.09 -10.50
CA LEU A 132 -7.61 -26.10 -10.76
C LEU A 132 -8.29 -24.81 -10.28
N LEU A 133 -8.06 -24.42 -9.02
CA LEU A 133 -8.62 -23.20 -8.45
C LEU A 133 -8.07 -21.94 -9.15
N ALA A 134 -6.76 -21.88 -9.40
CA ALA A 134 -6.14 -20.75 -10.09
C ALA A 134 -6.69 -20.54 -11.51
N SER A 135 -7.00 -21.63 -12.24
CA SER A 135 -7.61 -21.56 -13.57
C SER A 135 -9.06 -21.05 -13.53
N SER A 136 -9.79 -21.34 -12.45
CA SER A 136 -11.20 -20.97 -12.28
C SER A 136 -11.42 -19.56 -11.70
N THR A 137 -10.33 -18.91 -11.32
CA THR A 137 -10.37 -17.65 -10.58
C THR A 137 -10.67 -16.46 -11.50
N LYS A 138 -11.65 -15.62 -11.13
CA LYS A 138 -11.97 -14.37 -11.84
C LYS A 138 -11.24 -13.20 -11.20
N GLU A 139 -10.45 -12.48 -12.00
CA GLU A 139 -9.82 -11.23 -11.60
C GLU A 139 -10.84 -10.10 -11.53
N VAL A 140 -10.89 -9.40 -10.38
CA VAL A 140 -11.82 -8.30 -10.16
C VAL A 140 -11.10 -7.11 -9.56
N MET A 141 -11.26 -5.96 -10.21
CA MET A 141 -10.87 -4.67 -9.65
C MET A 141 -12.13 -3.92 -9.20
N LYS A 142 -12.12 -3.43 -7.96
CA LYS A 142 -13.21 -2.64 -7.39
C LYS A 142 -12.66 -1.32 -6.88
N LEU A 143 -13.34 -0.23 -7.23
CA LEU A 143 -13.08 1.09 -6.66
C LEU A 143 -13.51 1.13 -5.19
N ARG A 144 -13.08 2.16 -4.46
CA ARG A 144 -13.47 2.42 -3.07
C ARG A 144 -14.99 2.59 -2.93
N GLY A 145 -15.54 2.11 -1.82
CA GLY A 145 -16.95 2.24 -1.45
C GLY A 145 -17.87 1.20 -2.09
N LEU A 146 -17.34 0.23 -2.83
CA LEU A 146 -18.11 -0.83 -3.47
C LEU A 146 -18.21 -2.06 -2.58
N THR A 147 -19.38 -2.69 -2.57
CA THR A 147 -19.60 -3.93 -1.81
C THR A 147 -19.14 -5.15 -2.59
N LEU A 148 -18.34 -6.02 -1.95
CA LEU A 148 -17.95 -7.33 -2.48
C LEU A 148 -19.08 -8.35 -2.31
N HIS A 149 -19.64 -8.43 -1.09
CA HIS A 149 -20.84 -9.21 -0.80
C HIS A 149 -21.63 -8.56 0.33
N LYS A 150 -22.93 -8.88 0.37
CA LYS A 150 -23.87 -8.32 1.35
C LYS A 150 -24.30 -9.36 2.37
N GLU A 151 -24.49 -8.92 3.61
CA GLU A 151 -25.05 -9.71 4.70
C GLU A 151 -26.40 -10.31 4.29
N GLY A 152 -26.59 -11.60 4.59
CA GLY A 152 -27.81 -12.33 4.29
C GLY A 152 -27.95 -12.80 2.83
N THR A 153 -27.03 -12.43 1.93
CA THR A 153 -27.04 -12.95 0.56
C THR A 153 -26.42 -14.35 0.46
N LYS A 154 -26.85 -15.15 -0.52
CA LYS A 154 -26.34 -16.51 -0.75
C LYS A 154 -24.82 -16.49 -0.99
N SER A 155 -24.09 -17.40 -0.35
CA SER A 155 -22.64 -17.56 -0.46
C SER A 155 -22.23 -18.16 -1.80
N ASN A 156 -22.18 -17.31 -2.83
CA ASN A 156 -21.86 -17.74 -4.20
C ASN A 156 -20.36 -18.03 -4.43
N GLY A 157 -19.48 -17.69 -3.48
CA GLY A 157 -18.04 -17.89 -3.64
C GLY A 157 -17.22 -17.21 -2.54
N ILE A 158 -15.91 -17.23 -2.71
CA ILE A 158 -14.96 -16.56 -1.80
C ILE A 158 -14.22 -15.45 -2.52
N TRP A 159 -13.78 -14.47 -1.75
CA TRP A 159 -12.96 -13.36 -2.23
C TRP A 159 -11.55 -13.47 -1.64
N LEU A 160 -10.53 -13.45 -2.49
CA LEU A 160 -9.12 -13.45 -2.09
C LEU A 160 -8.53 -12.06 -2.33
N ILE A 161 -8.16 -11.37 -1.26
CA ILE A 161 -7.67 -9.99 -1.34
C ILE A 161 -6.19 -10.01 -1.74
N SER A 162 -5.91 -9.52 -2.94
CA SER A 162 -4.56 -9.49 -3.50
C SER A 162 -3.91 -8.12 -3.47
N ASN A 163 -4.71 -7.07 -3.33
CA ASN A 163 -4.25 -5.73 -3.04
C ASN A 163 -5.41 -4.88 -2.53
N GLY A 164 -5.09 -3.84 -1.77
CA GLY A 164 -6.06 -2.93 -1.18
C GLY A 164 -6.54 -3.37 0.19
N VAL A 165 -7.53 -2.62 0.69
CA VAL A 165 -8.13 -2.73 2.02
C VAL A 165 -9.64 -2.83 1.85
N VAL A 166 -10.24 -3.77 2.56
CA VAL A 166 -11.69 -3.91 2.68
C VAL A 166 -12.07 -3.82 4.14
N LYS A 167 -13.24 -3.24 4.40
CA LYS A 167 -13.83 -3.12 5.72
C LYS A 167 -15.02 -4.07 5.85
N TRP A 168 -15.17 -4.59 7.06
CA TRP A 168 -16.32 -5.37 7.48
C TRP A 168 -17.37 -4.47 8.11
N GLU A 169 -18.62 -4.67 7.75
CA GLU A 169 -19.76 -4.01 8.37
C GLU A 169 -20.86 -5.04 8.62
N SER A 170 -21.44 -5.04 9.83
CA SER A 170 -22.55 -5.92 10.17
C SER A 170 -23.68 -5.10 10.77
N LYS A 171 -24.91 -5.38 10.33
CA LYS A 171 -26.11 -4.72 10.85
C LYS A 171 -26.54 -5.26 12.21
N MET A 172 -26.11 -6.47 12.55
CA MET A 172 -26.48 -7.19 13.78
C MET A 172 -25.66 -6.75 15.00
N ILE A 173 -24.39 -6.33 14.81
CA ILE A 173 -23.49 -5.95 15.92
C ILE A 173 -23.47 -4.42 16.03
N ARG A 174 -24.47 -3.86 16.71
CA ARG A 174 -24.51 -2.43 17.06
C ARG A 174 -23.76 -2.19 18.38
N THR A 175 -22.44 -2.18 18.35
CA THR A 175 -21.64 -1.79 19.54
C THR A 175 -21.61 -0.27 19.69
N LYS A 176 -21.62 0.24 20.93
CA LYS A 176 -21.47 1.68 21.24
C LYS A 176 -20.14 2.27 20.73
N HIS A 177 -19.15 1.41 20.46
CA HIS A 177 -17.91 1.72 19.77
C HIS A 177 -17.79 0.79 18.55
N PRO A 178 -18.07 1.28 17.34
CA PRO A 178 -18.00 0.44 16.15
C PRO A 178 -16.54 0.16 15.82
N PHE A 179 -16.09 -1.06 16.10
CA PHE A 179 -14.82 -1.56 15.59
C PHE A 179 -15.09 -2.29 14.29
N TYR A 180 -14.74 -1.65 13.16
CA TYR A 180 -14.84 -2.27 11.85
C TYR A 180 -13.47 -2.91 11.52
N PRO A 181 -13.31 -4.23 11.66
CA PRO A 181 -12.10 -4.90 11.25
C PRO A 181 -11.88 -4.67 9.76
N THR A 182 -10.63 -4.36 9.42
CA THR A 182 -10.17 -4.19 8.05
C THR A 182 -9.31 -5.39 7.66
N PHE A 183 -9.44 -5.79 6.41
CA PHE A 183 -8.70 -6.90 5.83
C PHE A 183 -7.87 -6.40 4.66
N THR A 184 -6.66 -6.95 4.52
CA THR A 184 -5.67 -6.51 3.55
C THR A 184 -5.14 -7.67 2.72
N TYR A 185 -4.01 -7.49 2.04
CA TYR A 185 -3.35 -8.55 1.27
C TYR A 185 -3.27 -9.87 2.03
N GLY A 186 -3.68 -10.96 1.38
CA GLY A 186 -3.59 -12.30 1.93
C GLY A 186 -4.79 -12.73 2.76
N SER A 187 -5.81 -11.87 2.89
CA SER A 187 -7.07 -12.20 3.54
C SER A 187 -8.04 -12.92 2.59
N THR A 188 -8.61 -14.02 3.06
CA THR A 188 -9.69 -14.76 2.39
C THR A 188 -11.03 -14.43 3.08
N LEU A 189 -12.04 -14.06 2.31
CA LEU A 189 -13.36 -13.68 2.81
C LEU A 189 -14.46 -14.58 2.22
N GLY A 190 -15.46 -14.91 3.03
CA GLY A 190 -16.59 -15.76 2.62
C GLY A 190 -16.34 -17.27 2.70
N LEU A 191 -15.14 -17.71 3.13
CA LEU A 191 -14.78 -19.12 3.14
C LEU A 191 -15.65 -19.95 4.08
N TYR A 192 -15.89 -19.44 5.29
CA TYR A 192 -16.72 -20.14 6.27
C TYR A 192 -18.14 -20.36 5.75
N GLU A 193 -18.72 -19.35 5.12
CA GLU A 193 -20.10 -19.37 4.61
C GLU A 193 -20.26 -20.27 3.40
N VAL A 194 -19.26 -20.32 2.51
CA VAL A 194 -19.23 -21.26 1.40
C VAL A 194 -19.12 -22.70 1.90
N LEU A 195 -18.20 -22.98 2.84
CA LEU A 195 -18.00 -24.33 3.37
C LEU A 195 -19.20 -24.85 4.18
N THR A 196 -19.90 -23.97 4.89
CA THR A 196 -21.07 -24.32 5.71
C THR A 196 -22.40 -24.22 4.97
N GLY A 197 -22.41 -23.71 3.72
CA GLY A 197 -23.63 -23.46 2.94
C GLY A 197 -24.54 -22.37 3.53
N ARG A 198 -24.01 -21.53 4.43
CA ARG A 198 -24.76 -20.44 5.06
C ARG A 198 -24.69 -19.16 4.22
N PRO A 199 -25.66 -18.24 4.32
CA PRO A 199 -25.55 -16.90 3.76
C PRO A 199 -24.37 -16.12 4.35
N TYR A 200 -23.86 -15.11 3.64
CA TYR A 200 -22.81 -14.23 4.16
C TYR A 200 -23.22 -13.57 5.47
N ILE A 201 -22.34 -13.59 6.47
CA ILE A 201 -22.63 -13.05 7.81
C ILE A 201 -22.52 -11.52 7.89
N CYS A 202 -22.03 -10.87 6.84
CA CYS A 202 -21.67 -9.46 6.87
C CYS A 202 -21.58 -8.82 5.49
N ASP A 203 -21.64 -7.49 5.51
CA ASP A 203 -21.27 -6.63 4.39
C ASP A 203 -19.74 -6.50 4.37
N VAL A 204 -19.14 -6.71 3.20
CA VAL A 204 -17.73 -6.41 2.96
C VAL A 204 -17.65 -5.33 1.91
N ILE A 205 -17.05 -4.19 2.28
CA ILE A 205 -17.00 -2.98 1.46
C ILE A 205 -15.54 -2.63 1.21
N THR A 206 -15.21 -2.19 0.02
CA THR A 206 -13.86 -1.71 -0.30
C THR A 206 -13.61 -0.37 0.37
N ASP A 207 -12.53 -0.29 1.15
CA ASP A 207 -12.09 0.97 1.76
C ASP A 207 -11.00 1.66 0.94
N SER A 208 -10.42 0.93 -0.02
CA SER A 208 -9.42 1.36 -0.99
C SER A 208 -9.81 0.92 -2.41
N VAL A 209 -9.00 1.20 -3.43
CA VAL A 209 -9.07 0.41 -4.67
C VAL A 209 -8.55 -1.00 -4.36
N VAL A 210 -9.35 -2.01 -4.66
CA VAL A 210 -9.07 -3.41 -4.32
C VAL A 210 -8.89 -4.21 -5.59
N PHE A 211 -7.77 -4.92 -5.65
CA PHE A 211 -7.56 -5.98 -6.63
C PHE A 211 -7.72 -7.31 -5.91
N CYS A 212 -8.71 -8.08 -6.33
CA CYS A 212 -9.06 -9.33 -5.68
C CYS A 212 -9.42 -10.38 -6.72
N PHE A 213 -9.48 -11.60 -6.24
CA PHE A 213 -9.82 -12.76 -7.02
C PHE A 213 -11.11 -13.36 -6.47
N PHE A 214 -12.07 -13.63 -7.33
CA PHE A 214 -13.31 -14.32 -6.97
C PHE A 214 -13.24 -15.78 -7.39
N LEU A 215 -13.54 -16.68 -6.45
CA LEU A 215 -13.65 -18.12 -6.71
C LEU A 215 -15.07 -18.57 -6.44
N GLU A 216 -15.66 -19.25 -7.40
CA GLU A 216 -17.03 -19.76 -7.32
C GLU A 216 -17.14 -20.90 -6.31
N ALA A 217 -18.24 -20.91 -5.54
CA ALA A 217 -18.52 -21.93 -4.53
C ALA A 217 -18.49 -23.35 -5.13
N ASP A 218 -19.08 -23.56 -6.30
CA ASP A 218 -19.15 -24.87 -6.96
C ASP A 218 -17.76 -25.46 -7.24
N LYS A 219 -16.80 -24.60 -7.59
CA LYS A 219 -15.41 -25.02 -7.85
C LYS A 219 -14.70 -25.42 -6.57
N ILE A 220 -14.90 -24.66 -5.49
CA ILE A 220 -14.34 -24.98 -4.16
C ILE A 220 -14.92 -26.31 -3.66
N MET A 221 -16.24 -26.48 -3.76
CA MET A 221 -16.92 -27.71 -3.34
C MET A 221 -16.51 -28.92 -4.19
N SER A 222 -16.20 -28.73 -5.48
CA SER A 222 -15.68 -29.81 -6.33
C SER A 222 -14.27 -30.29 -5.93
N CYS A 223 -13.48 -29.45 -5.25
CA CYS A 223 -12.15 -29.82 -4.77
C CYS A 223 -12.17 -30.55 -3.41
N LEU A 224 -13.31 -30.57 -2.72
CA LEU A 224 -13.49 -31.19 -1.41
C LEU A 224 -14.13 -32.59 -1.50
N LYS A 225 -14.53 -33.00 -2.70
CA LYS A 225 -15.05 -34.33 -3.01
C LYS A 225 -13.92 -35.23 -3.51
#